data_AF-A0A8S1ERT6-F1
#
_entry.id   AF-A0A8S1ERT6-F1
#
_cell.length_a   1.000
_cell.length_b   1.000
_cell.length_c   1.000
_cell.angle_alpha   90.00
_cell.angle_beta   90.00
_cell.angle_gamma   90.00
#
_symmetry.space_group_name_H-M   'P 1'
#
loop_
_entity.id
_entity.type
_entity.pdbx_description
1 polymer ?
#
loop_
_entity_poly.entity_id
_entity_poly.type
_entity_poly.pdbx_seq_one_letter_code
_entity_poly.pdbx_strand_id
1 'polypeptide(L)'
;MRLSGLFLLIPCIILLPIFLYQTTNGGKLAGQLQAYTKVNCFDLLQSLNTLIPIIIIDEIILEQIEANNCLEANTQKIKIGVDISFISSSYLTNDPRFEVFYFKNDSSKDYVAFETEPKRIIPKLNNLKRYFNVYYPSDTTRFLEYWKRSKFIDCLNLFIPRNTTNYWKGSPAATRSLAVLRDLLLDYNMFAFLNGGTLLGWYRECTIIPHTHDMDLAVFAEQYNDNFTQHLINGTLPFKIKRKFGKPDDSQEMTVQRKQGSTMLIDIFFMYSEKNENGTFSYVGGHAPDGSKFKYTYPPYNPYCAADLHGHIFWITCTPLEMLKHEYGKLWYMDHPTSKYSWSSSSFNVKRNGKWKKEEMKDVYIIF
;
A
#
# COMPACT_ATOMS: atom_id res chain seq x y z
N MET A 1 82.85 24.60 19.64
CA MET A 1 82.90 25.83 20.44
C MET A 1 81.68 25.81 21.35
N ARG A 2 81.89 25.79 22.68
CA ARG A 2 80.83 25.78 23.69
C ARG A 2 79.96 27.04 23.54
N LEU A 3 78.65 26.92 23.72
CA LEU A 3 77.94 27.67 24.75
C LEU A 3 76.54 27.08 24.99
N SER A 4 76.36 26.79 26.26
CA SER A 4 75.20 26.32 27.01
C SER A 4 74.10 27.38 27.08
N GLY A 5 72.85 26.95 26.95
CA GLY A 5 71.66 27.72 27.30
C GLY A 5 70.62 26.79 27.89
N LEU A 6 70.51 26.83 29.22
CA LEU A 6 69.60 26.08 30.07
C LEU A 6 68.17 26.66 29.92
N PHE A 7 67.16 25.86 29.56
CA PHE A 7 65.75 26.25 29.74
C PHE A 7 64.92 25.07 30.23
N LEU A 8 64.03 25.39 31.18
CA LEU A 8 63.29 24.52 32.07
C LEU A 8 62.36 23.51 31.37
N LEU A 9 62.22 22.35 32.02
CA LEU A 9 61.28 21.27 31.73
C LEU A 9 59.82 21.68 32.02
N ILE A 10 58.93 21.48 31.05
CA ILE A 10 57.48 21.27 31.27
C ILE A 10 57.09 20.01 30.47
N PRO A 11 56.57 18.94 31.09
CA PRO A 11 56.15 17.75 30.35
C PRO A 11 54.75 18.01 29.75
N CYS A 12 54.70 18.28 28.45
CA CYS A 12 53.45 18.32 27.70
C CYS A 12 53.06 16.88 27.34
N ILE A 13 52.13 16.30 28.10
CA ILE A 13 51.45 15.05 27.76
C ILE A 13 50.59 15.31 26.52
N ILE A 14 50.92 14.63 25.42
CA ILE A 14 50.12 14.61 24.20
C ILE A 14 48.92 13.70 24.44
N LEU A 15 47.75 14.29 24.65
CA LEU A 15 46.45 13.63 24.54
C LEU A 15 45.83 14.01 23.19
N LEU A 16 45.63 13.01 22.33
CA LEU A 16 44.90 13.10 21.06
C LEU A 16 43.45 13.56 21.32
N PRO A 17 42.97 14.65 20.70
CA PRO A 17 41.55 15.01 20.77
C PRO A 17 40.74 14.16 19.78
N ILE A 18 39.79 13.41 20.34
CA ILE A 18 38.69 12.77 19.61
C ILE A 18 37.79 13.89 19.06
N PHE A 19 37.74 14.02 17.74
CA PHE A 19 36.79 14.90 17.05
C PHE A 19 35.38 14.31 17.16
N LEU A 20 34.55 14.86 18.05
CA LEU A 20 33.09 14.80 17.94
C LEU A 20 32.63 16.09 17.26
N TYR A 21 32.27 15.96 16.00
CA TYR A 21 31.79 17.05 15.15
C TYR A 21 30.36 17.41 15.55
N GLN A 22 30.18 18.49 16.31
CA GLN A 22 28.92 19.23 16.36
C GLN A 22 28.83 20.10 15.09
N THR A 23 27.77 19.93 14.31
CA THR A 23 27.35 20.95 13.33
C THR A 23 25.99 21.50 13.72
N THR A 24 26.00 22.72 14.21
CA THR A 24 24.88 23.64 14.16
C THR A 24 24.99 24.48 12.88
N ASN A 25 23.93 24.46 12.07
CA ASN A 25 23.52 25.46 11.08
C ASN A 25 22.11 25.01 10.64
N GLY A 26 20.99 25.59 11.05
CA GLY A 26 20.72 27.02 11.13
C GLY A 26 20.06 27.48 9.82
N GLY A 27 18.78 27.15 9.60
CA GLY A 27 18.05 27.60 8.41
C GLY A 27 16.62 27.06 8.27
N LYS A 28 15.65 27.85 8.77
CA LYS A 28 14.18 27.79 8.56
C LYS A 28 13.40 26.61 9.18
N LEU A 29 13.10 26.75 10.48
CA LEU A 29 11.75 26.46 10.99
C LEU A 29 11.53 27.26 12.28
N ALA A 30 11.35 28.58 12.15
CA ALA A 30 10.69 29.35 13.20
C ALA A 30 9.18 29.11 13.07
N GLY A 31 8.75 27.89 13.41
CA GLY A 31 7.36 27.56 13.73
C GLY A 31 7.20 27.66 15.24
N GLN A 32 6.13 28.29 15.70
CA GLN A 32 5.79 28.52 17.11
C GLN A 32 6.21 27.35 18.02
N LEU A 33 7.00 27.61 19.06
CA LEU A 33 7.13 26.67 20.18
C LEU A 33 5.75 26.55 20.84
N GLN A 34 4.98 25.54 20.45
CA GLN A 34 3.75 25.17 21.14
C GLN A 34 4.15 24.58 22.50
N ALA A 35 3.57 25.11 23.58
CA ALA A 35 3.76 24.58 24.92
C ALA A 35 2.94 23.28 25.05
N TYR A 36 3.63 22.13 25.05
CA TYR A 36 3.02 20.84 25.28
C TYR A 36 3.26 20.41 26.73
N THR A 37 2.22 19.92 27.39
CA THR A 37 2.33 19.30 28.71
C THR A 37 2.30 17.79 28.57
N LYS A 38 3.29 17.10 29.14
CA LYS A 38 3.27 15.64 29.18
C LYS A 38 2.17 15.18 30.13
N VAL A 39 1.30 14.29 29.63
CA VAL A 39 0.16 13.75 30.38
C VAL A 39 0.16 12.23 30.32
N ASN A 40 -0.53 11.59 31.26
CA ASN A 40 -0.80 10.17 31.15
C ASN A 40 -1.77 9.94 29.98
N CYS A 41 -1.53 8.92 29.15
CA CYS A 41 -2.42 8.56 28.06
C CYS A 41 -3.83 8.17 28.55
N PHE A 42 -3.96 7.67 29.77
CA PHE A 42 -5.27 7.45 30.41
C PHE A 42 -6.02 8.78 30.60
N ASP A 43 -5.35 9.80 31.15
CA ASP A 43 -5.95 11.11 31.39
C ASP A 43 -6.32 11.79 30.07
N LEU A 44 -5.48 11.65 29.04
CA LEU A 44 -5.81 12.08 27.68
C LEU A 44 -7.08 11.38 27.18
N LEU A 45 -7.14 10.05 27.19
CA LEU A 45 -8.31 9.31 26.71
C LEU A 45 -9.59 9.65 27.50
N GLN A 46 -9.46 9.90 28.80
CA GLN A 46 -10.56 10.35 29.65
C GLN A 46 -11.03 11.75 29.27
N SER A 47 -10.11 12.67 28.98
CA SER A 47 -10.42 14.03 28.56
C SER A 47 -11.08 14.08 27.16
N LEU A 48 -10.95 13.03 26.35
CA LEU A 48 -11.62 12.89 25.04
C LEU A 48 -13.01 12.26 25.11
N ASN A 49 -13.50 11.87 26.29
CA ASN A 49 -14.80 11.19 26.39
C ASN A 49 -15.97 12.08 25.92
N THR A 50 -16.99 11.43 25.37
CA THR A 50 -18.16 12.03 24.71
C THR A 50 -19.44 11.26 25.08
N LEU A 51 -20.63 11.81 24.77
CA LEU A 51 -21.90 11.11 25.02
C LEU A 51 -22.18 10.00 24.00
N ILE A 52 -21.57 10.08 22.82
CA ILE A 52 -21.69 9.09 21.74
C ILE A 52 -20.32 8.47 21.42
N PRO A 53 -20.27 7.26 20.83
CA PRO A 53 -19.03 6.65 20.36
C PRO A 53 -18.26 7.51 19.36
N ILE A 54 -16.96 7.64 19.56
CA ILE A 54 -16.00 8.28 18.64
C ILE A 54 -14.82 7.35 18.39
N ILE A 55 -14.20 7.44 17.21
CA ILE A 55 -12.96 6.72 16.88
C ILE A 55 -11.85 7.75 16.70
N ILE A 56 -10.72 7.61 17.38
CA ILE A 56 -9.54 8.44 17.14
C ILE A 56 -8.96 8.05 15.77
N ILE A 57 -8.88 9.02 14.87
CA ILE A 57 -8.25 8.88 13.54
C ILE A 57 -7.10 9.87 13.34
N ASP A 58 -6.79 10.66 14.37
CA ASP A 58 -5.68 11.60 14.38
C ASP A 58 -4.34 10.85 14.48
N GLU A 59 -3.54 10.93 13.42
CA GLU A 59 -2.29 10.18 13.28
C GLU A 59 -1.32 10.49 14.43
N ILE A 60 -1.22 11.75 14.85
CA ILE A 60 -0.31 12.19 15.91
C ILE A 60 -0.76 11.64 17.26
N ILE A 61 -2.07 11.70 17.56
CA ILE A 61 -2.61 11.16 18.81
C ILE A 61 -2.43 9.65 18.88
N LEU A 62 -2.66 8.95 17.76
CA LEU A 62 -2.48 7.51 17.69
C LEU A 62 -1.01 7.11 17.91
N GLU A 63 -0.05 7.80 17.28
CA GLU A 63 1.39 7.59 17.52
C GLU A 63 1.78 7.83 18.99
N GLN A 64 1.22 8.85 19.63
CA GLN A 64 1.45 9.12 21.06
C GLN A 64 0.92 8.01 21.97
N ILE A 65 -0.29 7.50 21.69
CA ILE A 65 -0.89 6.39 22.43
C ILE A 65 -0.04 5.13 22.28
N GLU A 66 0.41 4.82 21.07
CA GLU A 66 1.27 3.66 20.78
C GLU A 66 2.61 3.76 21.51
N ALA A 67 3.24 4.94 21.49
CA ALA A 67 4.51 5.20 22.17
C ALA A 67 4.37 5.34 23.69
N ASN A 68 3.15 5.30 24.24
CA ASN A 68 2.82 5.62 25.63
C ASN A 68 3.45 6.96 26.08
N ASN A 69 3.44 7.96 25.18
CA ASN A 69 4.04 9.27 25.38
C ASN A 69 3.07 10.37 24.96
N CYS A 70 2.00 10.51 25.73
CA CYS A 70 0.93 11.46 25.43
C CYS A 70 1.27 12.89 25.85
N LEU A 71 0.93 13.82 24.96
CA LEU A 71 1.11 15.26 25.12
C LEU A 71 -0.24 15.94 24.96
N GLU A 72 -0.57 16.83 25.88
CA GLU A 72 -1.75 17.68 25.74
C GLU A 72 -1.36 18.91 24.93
N ALA A 73 -1.93 19.02 23.72
CA ALA A 73 -1.73 20.15 22.83
C ALA A 73 -2.87 21.16 23.02
N ASN A 74 -2.56 22.36 23.49
CA ASN A 74 -3.59 23.34 23.86
C ASN A 74 -4.29 24.03 22.66
N THR A 75 -3.92 23.75 21.40
CA THR A 75 -4.38 24.56 20.27
C THR A 75 -4.88 23.82 19.04
N GLN A 76 -4.66 22.50 18.90
CA GLN A 76 -5.07 21.76 17.71
C GLN A 76 -6.26 20.83 18.00
N LYS A 77 -7.29 20.92 17.17
CA LYS A 77 -8.42 19.99 17.18
C LYS A 77 -7.96 18.58 16.84
N ILE A 78 -8.42 17.61 17.63
CA ILE A 78 -8.16 16.19 17.42
C ILE A 78 -9.14 15.64 16.38
N LYS A 79 -8.61 14.96 15.38
CA LYS A 79 -9.42 14.31 14.34
C LYS A 79 -10.10 13.05 14.86
N ILE A 80 -11.43 13.01 14.75
CA ILE A 80 -12.23 11.87 15.20
C ILE A 80 -13.20 11.40 14.11
N GLY A 81 -13.37 10.09 14.03
CA GLY A 81 -14.40 9.41 13.24
C GLY A 81 -15.68 9.23 14.05
N VAL A 82 -16.83 9.55 13.45
CA VAL A 82 -18.15 9.38 14.07
C VAL A 82 -19.06 8.66 13.10
N ASP A 83 -19.80 7.64 13.57
CA ASP A 83 -20.74 6.94 12.71
C ASP A 83 -21.84 7.91 12.24
N ILE A 84 -22.16 7.87 10.93
CA ILE A 84 -23.11 8.79 10.30
C ILE A 84 -24.52 8.71 10.89
N SER A 85 -24.88 7.61 11.57
CA SER A 85 -26.13 7.51 12.33
C SER A 85 -26.25 8.57 13.44
N PHE A 86 -25.13 9.12 13.92
CA PHE A 86 -25.11 10.20 14.91
C PHE A 86 -25.00 11.61 14.32
N ILE A 87 -25.25 11.80 13.02
CA ILE A 87 -25.13 13.10 12.35
C ILE A 87 -26.02 14.20 12.97
N SER A 88 -27.13 13.83 13.61
CA SER A 88 -28.00 14.75 14.35
C SER A 88 -27.39 15.30 15.64
N SER A 89 -26.29 14.71 16.14
CA SER A 89 -25.59 15.12 17.37
C SER A 89 -24.66 16.31 17.12
N SER A 90 -25.23 17.47 16.75
CA SER A 90 -24.50 18.69 16.38
C SER A 90 -23.64 19.30 17.51
N TYR A 91 -23.83 18.87 18.76
CA TYR A 91 -22.97 19.32 19.86
C TYR A 91 -21.51 18.96 19.60
N LEU A 92 -21.24 17.80 18.97
CA LEU A 92 -19.89 17.30 18.77
C LEU A 92 -19.14 18.08 17.69
N THR A 93 -19.84 18.54 16.65
CA THR A 93 -19.27 19.43 15.62
C THR A 93 -18.91 20.82 16.16
N ASN A 94 -19.59 21.25 17.23
CA ASN A 94 -19.32 22.51 17.92
C ASN A 94 -18.29 22.38 19.05
N ASP A 95 -17.87 21.15 19.38
CA ASP A 95 -16.88 20.90 20.41
C ASP A 95 -15.51 21.43 19.95
N PRO A 96 -14.88 22.36 20.69
CA PRO A 96 -13.60 22.94 20.29
C PRO A 96 -12.45 21.92 20.32
N ARG A 97 -12.62 20.76 20.99
CA ARG A 97 -11.62 19.69 21.05
C ARG A 97 -11.48 18.95 19.72
N PHE A 98 -12.51 18.92 18.89
CA PHE A 98 -12.62 17.96 17.79
C PHE A 98 -12.73 18.58 16.40
N GLU A 99 -12.12 17.88 15.45
CA GLU A 99 -12.43 17.93 14.03
C GLU A 99 -13.14 16.62 13.66
N VAL A 100 -14.43 16.72 13.32
CA VAL A 100 -15.31 15.56 13.17
C VAL A 100 -15.38 15.11 11.72
N PHE A 101 -15.13 13.82 11.50
CA PHE A 101 -15.29 13.15 10.21
C PHE A 101 -16.33 12.05 10.34
N TYR A 102 -17.42 12.16 9.59
CA TYR A 102 -18.44 11.12 9.58
C TYR A 102 -18.00 9.92 8.76
N PHE A 103 -18.36 8.72 9.20
CA PHE A 103 -18.14 7.51 8.44
C PHE A 103 -19.39 6.65 8.32
N LYS A 104 -19.44 5.85 7.26
CA LYS A 104 -20.45 4.83 7.03
C LYS A 104 -19.82 3.44 7.03
N ASN A 105 -20.34 2.55 7.84
CA ASN A 105 -19.95 1.15 7.90
C ASN A 105 -21.03 0.26 7.26
N ASP A 106 -20.90 -0.01 5.96
CA ASP A 106 -21.84 -0.83 5.20
C ASP A 106 -21.55 -2.32 5.41
N SER A 107 -22.57 -3.11 5.76
CA SER A 107 -22.40 -4.56 5.98
C SER A 107 -22.11 -5.33 4.69
N SER A 108 -22.50 -4.80 3.53
CA SER A 108 -22.25 -5.41 2.22
C SER A 108 -20.83 -5.19 1.69
N LYS A 109 -20.06 -4.32 2.35
CA LYS A 109 -18.70 -3.93 1.96
C LYS A 109 -17.68 -4.43 2.97
N ASP A 110 -16.41 -4.58 2.57
CA ASP A 110 -15.31 -4.95 3.49
C ASP A 110 -14.49 -3.74 3.98
N TYR A 111 -15.02 -2.53 3.76
CA TYR A 111 -14.39 -1.28 4.17
C TYR A 111 -15.37 -0.33 4.87
N VAL A 112 -14.80 0.66 5.55
CA VAL A 112 -15.49 1.82 6.12
C VAL A 112 -15.19 3.03 5.25
N ALA A 113 -16.22 3.83 4.94
CA ALA A 113 -16.06 5.05 4.15
C ALA A 113 -16.18 6.29 5.04
N PHE A 114 -15.15 7.14 5.02
CA PHE A 114 -15.10 8.43 5.71
C PHE A 114 -15.44 9.54 4.73
N GLU A 115 -16.45 10.35 5.07
CA GLU A 115 -16.88 11.55 4.36
C GLU A 115 -15.91 12.71 4.66
N THR A 116 -14.68 12.51 4.21
CA THR A 116 -13.56 13.47 4.23
C THR A 116 -13.47 14.17 2.86
N GLU A 117 -12.69 15.24 2.76
CA GLU A 117 -12.39 15.88 1.48
C GLU A 117 -10.87 15.82 1.20
N PRO A 118 -10.41 14.98 0.26
CA PRO A 118 -11.17 14.02 -0.55
C PRO A 118 -11.68 12.82 0.28
N LYS A 119 -12.73 12.15 -0.20
CA LYS A 119 -13.30 10.95 0.42
C LYS A 119 -12.23 9.89 0.69
N ARG A 120 -12.38 9.16 1.79
CA ARG A 120 -11.45 8.09 2.19
C ARG A 120 -12.19 6.79 2.46
N ILE A 121 -11.58 5.67 2.09
CA ILE A 121 -12.03 4.34 2.50
C ILE A 121 -10.87 3.56 3.12
N ILE A 122 -11.14 2.79 4.16
CA ILE A 122 -10.16 1.91 4.81
C ILE A 122 -10.77 0.55 5.10
N PRO A 123 -9.98 -0.54 5.18
CA PRO A 123 -10.50 -1.83 5.62
C PRO A 123 -11.26 -1.73 6.93
N LYS A 124 -12.21 -2.64 7.17
CA LYS A 124 -13.01 -2.64 8.40
C LYS A 124 -12.17 -2.66 9.66
N LEU A 125 -12.54 -1.80 10.61
CA LEU A 125 -11.90 -1.67 11.92
C LEU A 125 -12.42 -2.74 12.88
N ASN A 126 -11.98 -3.99 12.70
CA ASN A 126 -12.46 -5.12 13.50
C ASN A 126 -11.85 -5.18 14.91
N ASN A 127 -10.66 -4.59 15.10
CA ASN A 127 -9.91 -4.63 16.37
C ASN A 127 -9.72 -3.21 16.91
N LEU A 128 -10.71 -2.75 17.70
CA LEU A 128 -10.66 -1.46 18.38
C LEU A 128 -10.49 -1.67 19.88
N LYS A 129 -9.55 -0.93 20.48
CA LYS A 129 -9.51 -0.71 21.93
C LYS A 129 -10.57 0.34 22.30
N ARG A 130 -11.12 0.23 23.49
CA ARG A 130 -12.20 1.09 23.99
C ARG A 130 -11.86 1.64 25.36
N TYR A 131 -12.12 2.93 25.53
CA TYR A 131 -12.08 3.62 26.80
C TYR A 131 -13.31 4.55 26.88
N PHE A 132 -14.31 4.17 27.69
CA PHE A 132 -15.66 4.77 27.66
C PHE A 132 -16.26 4.82 26.25
N ASN A 133 -16.55 5.99 25.69
CA ASN A 133 -17.04 6.15 24.32
C ASN A 133 -15.92 6.50 23.33
N VAL A 134 -14.66 6.42 23.74
CA VAL A 134 -13.50 6.66 22.89
C VAL A 134 -12.95 5.32 22.41
N TYR A 135 -12.89 5.15 21.10
CA TYR A 135 -12.34 3.98 20.43
C TYR A 135 -11.07 4.36 19.69
N TYR A 136 -10.13 3.43 19.59
CA TYR A 136 -8.93 3.62 18.78
C TYR A 136 -8.40 2.27 18.27
N PRO A 137 -7.71 2.23 17.11
CA PRO A 137 -7.13 1.02 16.56
C PRO A 137 -6.22 0.30 17.57
N SER A 138 -6.36 -1.02 17.70
CA SER A 138 -5.44 -1.80 18.53
C SER A 138 -4.04 -1.92 17.91
N ASP A 139 -3.98 -1.96 16.58
CA ASP A 139 -2.77 -1.97 15.76
C ASP A 139 -2.68 -0.60 15.05
N THR A 140 -2.07 0.35 15.74
CA THR A 140 -1.90 1.72 15.25
C THR A 140 -1.09 1.76 13.96
N THR A 141 0.01 1.01 13.92
CA THR A 141 0.90 0.96 12.75
C THR A 141 0.15 0.53 11.50
N ARG A 142 -0.66 -0.54 11.60
CA ARG A 142 -1.49 -0.99 10.47
C ARG A 142 -2.54 0.04 10.07
N PHE A 143 -3.19 0.68 11.04
CA PHE A 143 -4.18 1.71 10.75
C PHE A 143 -3.56 2.88 9.99
N LEU A 144 -2.40 3.38 10.41
CA LEU A 144 -1.69 4.47 9.72
C LEU A 144 -1.32 4.06 8.29
N GLU A 145 -0.91 2.81 8.10
CA GLU A 145 -0.69 2.28 6.75
C GLU A 145 -1.99 2.20 5.93
N TYR A 146 -3.17 1.91 6.51
CA TYR A 146 -4.43 2.04 5.78
C TYR A 146 -4.79 3.49 5.49
N TRP A 147 -4.61 4.37 6.46
CA TRP A 147 -4.99 5.78 6.38
C TRP A 147 -4.17 6.52 5.32
N LYS A 148 -2.86 6.29 5.26
CA LYS A 148 -1.95 6.78 4.21
C LYS A 148 -2.44 6.45 2.80
N ARG A 149 -3.17 5.34 2.65
CA ARG A 149 -3.62 4.75 1.38
C ARG A 149 -5.10 4.95 1.08
N SER A 150 -5.78 5.69 1.94
CA SER A 150 -7.24 5.67 2.01
C SER A 150 -7.95 6.56 1.00
N LYS A 151 -7.23 7.48 0.33
CA LYS A 151 -7.84 8.41 -0.63
C LYS A 151 -8.61 7.63 -1.69
N PHE A 152 -9.92 7.83 -1.73
CA PHE A 152 -10.81 7.10 -2.62
C PHE A 152 -10.74 7.66 -4.04
N ILE A 153 -10.75 6.77 -5.02
CA ILE A 153 -10.81 7.10 -6.45
C ILE A 153 -11.93 6.26 -7.07
N ASP A 154 -12.78 6.94 -7.84
CA ASP A 154 -13.83 6.28 -8.62
C ASP A 154 -13.27 5.70 -9.92
N CYS A 155 -13.86 4.58 -10.34
CA CYS A 155 -13.75 4.09 -11.71
C CYS A 155 -14.65 4.92 -12.64
N LEU A 156 -14.40 4.82 -13.95
CA LEU A 156 -15.09 5.62 -14.97
C LEU A 156 -16.43 5.04 -15.43
N ASN A 157 -16.68 3.76 -15.15
CA ASN A 157 -17.89 3.04 -15.55
C ASN A 157 -18.24 3.18 -17.06
N LEU A 158 -17.23 3.08 -17.91
CA LEU A 158 -17.39 3.21 -19.36
C LEU A 158 -18.11 2.00 -19.95
N PHE A 159 -19.00 2.24 -20.90
CA PHE A 159 -19.53 1.20 -21.76
C PHE A 159 -18.52 0.84 -22.84
N ILE A 160 -18.09 -0.43 -22.88
CA ILE A 160 -17.12 -0.93 -23.85
C ILE A 160 -17.82 -1.80 -24.88
N PRO A 161 -17.93 -1.36 -26.15
CA PRO A 161 -18.54 -2.15 -27.21
C PRO A 161 -17.62 -3.32 -27.56
N ARG A 162 -18.18 -4.53 -27.55
CA ARG A 162 -17.45 -5.78 -27.77
C ARG A 162 -18.08 -6.62 -28.85
N ASN A 163 -17.23 -7.18 -29.71
CA ASN A 163 -17.66 -8.02 -30.83
C ASN A 163 -17.68 -9.53 -30.47
N THR A 164 -17.26 -9.89 -29.26
CA THR A 164 -17.15 -11.29 -28.82
C THR A 164 -18.43 -11.75 -28.11
N THR A 165 -18.92 -12.96 -28.36
CA THR A 165 -20.12 -13.49 -27.68
C THR A 165 -19.81 -14.26 -26.39
N ASN A 166 -18.55 -14.65 -26.17
CA ASN A 166 -18.11 -15.42 -24.99
C ASN A 166 -17.68 -14.49 -23.86
N TYR A 167 -18.66 -13.95 -23.14
CA TYR A 167 -18.41 -13.19 -21.91
C TYR A 167 -18.42 -14.13 -20.72
N TRP A 168 -17.34 -14.14 -19.94
CA TRP A 168 -17.36 -14.73 -18.63
C TRP A 168 -18.07 -13.77 -17.66
N LYS A 169 -19.22 -14.20 -17.14
CA LYS A 169 -20.08 -13.41 -16.22
C LYS A 169 -19.68 -13.54 -14.74
N GLY A 170 -18.58 -14.22 -14.40
CA GLY A 170 -18.28 -14.58 -13.02
C GLY A 170 -17.57 -13.51 -12.18
N SER A 171 -17.54 -12.26 -12.64
CA SER A 171 -16.75 -11.15 -12.09
C SER A 171 -16.83 -11.03 -10.54
N PRO A 172 -18.01 -11.06 -9.89
CA PRO A 172 -18.06 -10.91 -8.42
C PRO A 172 -17.40 -12.07 -7.64
N ALA A 173 -17.49 -13.30 -8.15
CA ALA A 173 -16.87 -14.46 -7.50
C ALA A 173 -15.34 -14.42 -7.62
N ALA A 174 -14.81 -13.96 -8.75
CA ALA A 174 -13.37 -13.70 -8.91
C ALA A 174 -12.91 -12.55 -8.01
N THR A 175 -13.62 -11.43 -7.98
CA THR A 175 -13.30 -10.31 -7.08
C THR A 175 -13.27 -10.75 -5.62
N ARG A 176 -14.19 -11.61 -5.19
CA ARG A 176 -14.15 -12.17 -3.82
C ARG A 176 -12.90 -13.02 -3.58
N SER A 177 -12.45 -13.81 -4.56
CA SER A 177 -11.18 -14.54 -4.46
C SER A 177 -9.98 -13.58 -4.38
N LEU A 178 -10.01 -12.49 -5.14
CA LEU A 178 -8.99 -11.44 -5.10
C LEU A 178 -8.95 -10.72 -3.74
N ALA A 179 -10.11 -10.43 -3.15
CA ALA A 179 -10.24 -9.81 -1.84
C ALA A 179 -9.67 -10.70 -0.72
N VAL A 180 -9.96 -12.00 -0.76
CA VAL A 180 -9.38 -12.98 0.17
C VAL A 180 -7.85 -13.07 0.02
N LEU A 181 -7.33 -12.96 -1.20
CA LEU A 181 -5.87 -12.92 -1.42
C LEU A 181 -5.27 -11.63 -0.85
N ARG A 182 -5.89 -10.48 -1.07
CA ARG A 182 -5.47 -9.19 -0.49
C ARG A 182 -5.39 -9.28 1.04
N ASP A 183 -6.42 -9.80 1.71
CA ASP A 183 -6.43 -9.94 3.17
C ASP A 183 -5.31 -10.85 3.64
N LEU A 184 -5.13 -11.98 2.96
CA LEU A 184 -4.03 -12.89 3.26
C LEU A 184 -2.67 -12.22 3.07
N LEU A 185 -2.45 -11.43 2.02
CA LEU A 185 -1.19 -10.71 1.81
C LEU A 185 -0.95 -9.68 2.94
N LEU A 186 -2.01 -9.03 3.44
CA LEU A 186 -1.90 -8.11 4.57
C LEU A 186 -1.44 -8.79 5.86
N ASP A 187 -1.85 -10.03 6.11
CA ASP A 187 -1.37 -10.82 7.27
C ASP A 187 0.16 -11.01 7.26
N TYR A 188 0.79 -10.91 6.08
CA TYR A 188 2.24 -10.96 5.89
C TYR A 188 2.91 -9.59 5.71
N ASN A 189 2.19 -8.50 5.99
CA ASN A 189 2.61 -7.10 5.77
C ASN A 189 2.88 -6.73 4.29
N MET A 190 2.28 -7.46 3.35
CA MET A 190 2.37 -7.15 1.92
C MET A 190 1.13 -6.37 1.47
N PHE A 191 1.31 -5.11 1.08
CA PHE A 191 0.21 -4.24 0.65
C PHE A 191 0.04 -4.33 -0.87
N ALA A 192 -0.77 -5.29 -1.31
CA ALA A 192 -1.00 -5.55 -2.73
C ALA A 192 -1.93 -4.52 -3.38
N PHE A 193 -1.64 -4.14 -4.62
CA PHE A 193 -2.45 -3.21 -5.40
C PHE A 193 -2.84 -3.80 -6.75
N LEU A 194 -3.94 -3.34 -7.32
CA LEU A 194 -4.37 -3.78 -8.65
C LEU A 194 -3.32 -3.37 -9.68
N ASN A 195 -2.98 -4.30 -10.57
CA ASN A 195 -2.04 -4.07 -11.65
C ASN A 195 -2.65 -4.53 -12.98
N GLY A 196 -1.97 -4.25 -14.10
CA GLY A 196 -2.25 -4.89 -15.39
C GLY A 196 -3.69 -4.79 -15.87
N GLY A 197 -4.20 -5.91 -16.41
CA GLY A 197 -5.56 -5.99 -16.95
C GLY A 197 -6.64 -5.82 -15.88
N THR A 198 -6.30 -6.11 -14.62
CA THR A 198 -7.20 -5.92 -13.48
C THR A 198 -7.37 -4.45 -13.11
N LEU A 199 -6.28 -3.68 -13.09
CA LEU A 199 -6.33 -2.22 -12.93
C LEU A 199 -7.10 -1.56 -14.08
N LEU A 200 -6.85 -2.02 -15.32
CA LEU A 200 -7.57 -1.53 -16.50
C LEU A 200 -9.07 -1.80 -16.40
N GLY A 201 -9.47 -3.04 -16.10
CA GLY A 201 -10.86 -3.41 -15.94
C GLY A 201 -11.55 -2.58 -14.87
N TRP A 202 -10.94 -2.45 -13.68
CA TRP A 202 -11.48 -1.63 -12.61
C TRP A 202 -11.63 -0.18 -13.06
N TYR A 203 -10.57 0.47 -13.52
CA TYR A 203 -10.62 1.90 -13.81
C TYR A 203 -11.58 2.22 -14.96
N ARG A 204 -11.61 1.37 -15.98
CA ARG A 204 -12.40 1.58 -17.19
C ARG A 204 -13.87 1.21 -17.00
N GLU A 205 -14.17 0.09 -16.35
CA GLU A 205 -15.49 -0.57 -16.40
C GLU A 205 -16.04 -0.92 -15.01
N CYS A 206 -15.36 -0.54 -13.94
CA CYS A 206 -15.73 -0.85 -12.55
C CYS A 206 -15.83 -2.36 -12.27
N THR A 207 -15.16 -3.20 -13.06
CA THR A 207 -15.28 -4.67 -13.00
C THR A 207 -14.04 -5.38 -13.55
N ILE A 208 -13.93 -6.69 -13.41
CA ILE A 208 -12.90 -7.47 -14.12
C ILE A 208 -13.27 -7.55 -15.60
N ILE A 209 -12.29 -7.36 -16.50
CA ILE A 209 -12.53 -7.42 -17.96
C ILE A 209 -13.22 -8.76 -18.32
N PRO A 210 -14.43 -8.76 -18.90
CA PRO A 210 -15.26 -9.96 -19.00
C PRO A 210 -14.69 -11.14 -19.80
N HIS A 211 -13.66 -10.92 -20.61
CA HIS A 211 -13.01 -11.97 -21.42
C HIS A 211 -11.58 -12.28 -20.97
N THR A 212 -11.12 -11.73 -19.84
CA THR A 212 -9.80 -12.09 -19.29
C THR A 212 -9.81 -13.44 -18.58
N HIS A 213 -8.64 -14.05 -18.44
CA HIS A 213 -8.48 -15.41 -17.90
C HIS A 213 -7.80 -15.43 -16.52
N ASP A 214 -7.25 -14.30 -16.11
CA ASP A 214 -6.47 -14.07 -14.91
C ASP A 214 -6.76 -12.69 -14.29
N MET A 215 -6.33 -12.51 -13.05
CA MET A 215 -6.31 -11.23 -12.37
C MET A 215 -4.89 -10.93 -11.92
N ASP A 216 -4.55 -9.64 -11.81
CA ASP A 216 -3.20 -9.18 -11.55
C ASP A 216 -3.19 -8.31 -10.29
N LEU A 217 -2.39 -8.72 -9.32
CA LEU A 217 -1.95 -7.87 -8.22
C LEU A 217 -0.45 -7.62 -8.37
N ALA A 218 0.01 -6.49 -7.83
CA ALA A 218 1.41 -6.29 -7.56
C ALA A 218 1.65 -5.96 -6.09
N VAL A 219 2.82 -6.34 -5.59
CA VAL A 219 3.36 -5.97 -4.27
C VAL A 219 4.74 -5.39 -4.46
N PHE A 220 5.15 -4.47 -3.60
CA PHE A 220 6.53 -4.00 -3.62
C PHE A 220 7.48 -5.11 -3.19
N ALA A 221 8.58 -5.30 -3.92
CA ALA A 221 9.55 -6.33 -3.63
C ALA A 221 10.18 -6.17 -2.24
N GLU A 222 10.29 -4.93 -1.77
CA GLU A 222 10.78 -4.59 -0.43
C GLU A 222 9.83 -5.06 0.69
N GLN A 223 8.56 -5.33 0.37
CA GLN A 223 7.57 -5.87 1.31
C GLN A 223 7.51 -7.41 1.28
N TYR A 224 8.27 -8.05 0.39
CA TYR A 224 8.21 -9.49 0.20
C TYR A 224 8.53 -10.24 1.50
N ASN A 225 7.68 -11.21 1.81
CA ASN A 225 7.83 -12.07 2.98
C ASN A 225 7.96 -13.53 2.54
N ASP A 226 9.16 -14.11 2.68
CA ASP A 226 9.43 -15.50 2.27
C ASP A 226 8.53 -16.54 2.95
N ASN A 227 8.04 -16.28 4.17
CA ASN A 227 7.13 -17.19 4.87
C ASN A 227 5.81 -17.35 4.11
N PHE A 228 5.34 -16.32 3.40
CA PHE A 228 4.14 -16.44 2.56
C PHE A 228 4.33 -17.49 1.47
N THR A 229 5.46 -17.43 0.76
CA THR A 229 5.80 -18.39 -0.30
C THR A 229 5.96 -19.80 0.27
N GLN A 230 6.63 -19.95 1.42
CA GLN A 230 6.78 -21.26 2.08
C GLN A 230 5.42 -21.85 2.48
N HIS A 231 4.54 -21.05 3.07
CA HIS A 231 3.21 -21.49 3.50
C HIS A 231 2.29 -21.80 2.30
N LEU A 232 2.41 -21.08 1.18
CA LEU A 232 1.75 -21.42 -0.09
C LEU A 232 2.20 -22.78 -0.61
N ILE A 233 3.51 -23.03 -0.68
CA ILE A 233 4.11 -24.28 -1.19
C ILE A 233 3.72 -25.46 -0.30
N ASN A 234 3.78 -25.27 1.03
CA ASN A 234 3.36 -26.29 2.00
C ASN A 234 1.84 -26.54 1.98
N GLY A 235 1.07 -25.76 1.22
CA GLY A 235 -0.36 -25.95 1.07
C GLY A 235 -1.18 -25.61 2.32
N THR A 236 -0.64 -24.81 3.24
CA THR A 236 -1.32 -24.41 4.49
C THR A 236 -2.31 -23.26 4.29
N LEU A 237 -2.18 -22.51 3.20
CA LEU A 237 -2.98 -21.33 2.90
C LEU A 237 -4.25 -21.68 2.10
N PRO A 238 -5.26 -20.78 2.02
CA PRO A 238 -6.48 -21.01 1.23
C PRO A 238 -6.25 -20.98 -0.30
N PHE A 239 -5.01 -20.79 -0.75
CA PHE A 239 -4.59 -20.78 -2.14
C PHE A 239 -3.64 -21.93 -2.44
N LYS A 240 -3.61 -22.35 -3.71
CA LYS A 240 -2.58 -23.21 -4.29
C LYS A 240 -1.68 -22.34 -5.14
N ILE A 241 -0.37 -22.47 -4.97
CA ILE A 241 0.58 -21.93 -5.95
C ILE A 241 0.54 -22.80 -7.21
N LYS A 242 0.60 -22.17 -8.38
CA LYS A 242 0.62 -22.83 -9.70
C LYS A 242 1.94 -22.63 -10.39
N ARG A 243 2.52 -21.44 -10.24
CA ARG A 243 3.77 -21.05 -10.87
C ARG A 243 4.52 -20.11 -9.93
N LYS A 244 5.84 -20.20 -9.95
CA LYS A 244 6.75 -19.24 -9.35
C LYS A 244 7.87 -18.97 -10.34
N PHE A 245 7.99 -17.73 -10.76
CA PHE A 245 9.00 -17.30 -11.72
C PHE A 245 9.93 -16.25 -11.13
N GLY A 246 11.14 -16.15 -11.70
CA GLY A 246 12.13 -15.14 -11.35
C GLY A 246 12.80 -15.34 -9.97
N LYS A 247 13.57 -14.34 -9.56
CA LYS A 247 14.22 -14.26 -8.24
C LYS A 247 13.68 -13.07 -7.44
N PRO A 248 13.62 -13.16 -6.09
CA PRO A 248 13.08 -12.09 -5.25
C PRO A 248 13.75 -10.72 -5.42
N ASP A 249 15.02 -10.70 -5.81
CA ASP A 249 15.86 -9.51 -5.99
C ASP A 249 15.93 -8.99 -7.44
N ASP A 250 15.17 -9.59 -8.37
CA ASP A 250 15.27 -9.27 -9.80
C ASP A 250 13.90 -9.05 -10.43
N SER A 251 13.05 -10.07 -10.44
CA SER A 251 11.88 -10.11 -11.32
C SER A 251 10.81 -11.12 -10.90
N GLN A 252 10.62 -11.36 -9.59
CA GLN A 252 9.75 -12.43 -9.12
C GLN A 252 8.28 -12.25 -9.55
N GLU A 253 7.62 -13.38 -9.82
CA GLU A 253 6.19 -13.48 -10.10
C GLU A 253 5.66 -14.78 -9.49
N MET A 254 4.44 -14.75 -8.95
CA MET A 254 3.75 -15.96 -8.48
C MET A 254 2.32 -16.01 -9.00
N THR A 255 1.94 -17.14 -9.60
CA THR A 255 0.54 -17.42 -9.95
C THR A 255 -0.09 -18.28 -8.87
N VAL A 256 -1.21 -17.83 -8.31
CA VAL A 256 -1.99 -18.59 -7.32
C VAL A 256 -3.42 -18.83 -7.80
N GLN A 257 -4.05 -19.85 -7.23
CA GLN A 257 -5.46 -20.19 -7.47
C GLN A 257 -6.13 -20.48 -6.14
N ARG A 258 -7.32 -19.91 -5.91
CA ARG A 258 -8.07 -20.18 -4.69
C ARG A 258 -8.52 -21.65 -4.64
N LYS A 259 -8.40 -22.30 -3.47
CA LYS A 259 -8.81 -23.71 -3.29
C LYS A 259 -10.33 -23.90 -3.39
N GLN A 260 -11.11 -22.88 -3.01
CA GLN A 260 -12.57 -22.89 -3.02
C GLN A 260 -13.10 -21.56 -3.59
N GLY A 261 -14.14 -21.59 -4.41
CA GLY A 261 -14.70 -20.39 -5.06
C GLY A 261 -14.27 -20.27 -6.53
N SER A 262 -14.02 -19.05 -7.00
CA SER A 262 -13.56 -18.83 -8.38
C SER A 262 -12.20 -19.50 -8.62
N THR A 263 -12.08 -20.21 -9.74
CA THR A 263 -10.87 -20.89 -10.20
C THR A 263 -9.97 -19.99 -11.07
N MET A 264 -10.35 -18.73 -11.26
CA MET A 264 -9.54 -17.75 -11.98
C MET A 264 -8.16 -17.64 -11.34
N LEU A 265 -7.12 -17.64 -12.18
CA LEU A 265 -5.75 -17.48 -11.73
C LEU A 265 -5.52 -16.04 -11.27
N ILE A 266 -4.64 -15.86 -10.29
CA ILE A 266 -4.23 -14.56 -9.82
C ILE A 266 -2.72 -14.51 -9.86
N ASP A 267 -2.17 -13.60 -10.66
CA ASP A 267 -0.75 -13.32 -10.73
C ASP A 267 -0.40 -12.24 -9.72
N ILE A 268 0.64 -12.50 -8.93
CA ILE A 268 1.23 -11.61 -7.94
C ILE A 268 2.60 -11.21 -8.48
N PHE A 269 2.67 -10.01 -9.06
CA PHE A 269 3.91 -9.44 -9.55
C PHE A 269 4.67 -8.75 -8.43
N PHE A 270 5.99 -8.92 -8.42
CA PHE A 270 6.88 -8.17 -7.54
C PHE A 270 7.33 -6.91 -8.28
N MET A 271 7.01 -5.76 -7.71
CA MET A 271 7.35 -4.45 -8.25
C MET A 271 8.63 -3.94 -7.60
N TYR A 272 9.59 -3.58 -8.44
CA TYR A 272 10.91 -3.11 -8.06
C TYR A 272 11.04 -1.63 -8.41
N SER A 273 11.83 -0.91 -7.62
CA SER A 273 12.19 0.49 -7.91
C SER A 273 13.64 0.56 -8.40
N GLU A 274 13.87 1.26 -9.51
CA GLU A 274 15.21 1.48 -10.05
C GLU A 274 15.42 2.97 -10.31
N LYS A 275 16.64 3.46 -10.05
CA LYS A 275 17.03 4.85 -10.28
C LYS A 275 18.10 4.90 -11.36
N ASN A 276 17.86 5.71 -12.38
CA ASN A 276 18.84 6.02 -13.43
C ASN A 276 18.97 7.54 -13.62
N GLU A 277 19.73 7.96 -14.63
CA GLU A 277 19.96 9.38 -14.95
C GLU A 277 18.65 10.15 -15.26
N ASN A 278 17.61 9.45 -15.72
CA ASN A 278 16.30 10.02 -16.07
C ASN A 278 15.30 10.00 -14.90
N GLY A 279 15.72 9.57 -13.71
CA GLY A 279 14.91 9.54 -12.50
C GLY A 279 14.65 8.13 -11.96
N THR A 280 13.66 8.02 -11.09
CA THR A 280 13.21 6.74 -10.54
C THR A 280 12.09 6.18 -11.39
N PHE A 281 12.11 4.89 -11.68
CA PHE A 281 11.03 4.18 -12.35
C PHE A 281 10.75 2.87 -11.62
N SER A 282 9.56 2.33 -11.83
CA SER A 282 9.16 1.04 -11.26
C SER A 282 9.07 -0.01 -12.35
N TYR A 283 9.23 -1.28 -12.02
CA TYR A 283 9.05 -2.35 -12.99
C TYR A 283 8.60 -3.67 -12.37
N VAL A 284 7.95 -4.51 -13.18
CA VAL A 284 7.71 -5.93 -12.86
C VAL A 284 8.37 -6.84 -13.91
N GLY A 285 8.61 -8.10 -13.53
CA GLY A 285 9.18 -9.14 -14.38
C GLY A 285 8.17 -9.80 -15.32
N GLY A 286 8.68 -10.48 -16.34
CA GLY A 286 7.95 -11.46 -17.14
C GLY A 286 8.87 -12.55 -17.66
N HIS A 287 8.36 -13.77 -17.81
CA HIS A 287 9.17 -14.96 -18.02
C HIS A 287 8.59 -15.91 -19.07
N ALA A 288 9.42 -16.28 -20.06
CA ALA A 288 9.05 -17.31 -21.03
C ALA A 288 9.71 -18.67 -20.69
N PRO A 289 9.09 -19.79 -21.11
CA PRO A 289 9.65 -21.13 -20.89
C PRO A 289 11.03 -21.36 -21.51
N ASP A 290 11.39 -20.58 -22.54
CA ASP A 290 12.71 -20.67 -23.18
C ASP A 290 13.81 -19.91 -22.40
N GLY A 291 13.46 -19.32 -21.25
CA GLY A 291 14.30 -18.51 -20.39
C GLY A 291 14.30 -17.02 -20.72
N SER A 292 13.61 -16.56 -21.77
CA SER A 292 13.53 -15.13 -22.08
C SER A 292 12.93 -14.34 -20.92
N LYS A 293 13.58 -13.24 -20.54
CA LYS A 293 13.10 -12.30 -19.54
C LYS A 293 12.48 -11.09 -20.22
N PHE A 294 11.45 -10.54 -19.59
CA PHE A 294 10.78 -9.31 -19.97
C PHE A 294 10.71 -8.38 -18.77
N LYS A 295 10.64 -7.09 -19.06
CA LYS A 295 10.54 -6.01 -18.07
C LYS A 295 9.40 -5.08 -18.51
N TYR A 296 8.41 -4.93 -17.64
CA TYR A 296 7.31 -3.99 -17.80
C TYR A 296 7.65 -2.76 -16.97
N THR A 297 7.94 -1.65 -17.63
CA THR A 297 8.30 -0.42 -16.92
C THR A 297 7.07 0.42 -16.62
N TYR A 298 7.12 1.16 -15.52
CA TYR A 298 6.09 2.09 -15.11
C TYR A 298 6.79 3.40 -14.69
N PRO A 299 6.11 4.55 -14.82
CA PRO A 299 6.50 5.75 -14.08
C PRO A 299 6.66 5.39 -12.59
N PRO A 300 7.44 6.17 -11.81
CA PRO A 300 7.65 5.87 -10.40
C PRO A 300 6.31 5.67 -9.72
N TYR A 301 6.11 4.45 -9.24
CA TYR A 301 4.87 4.09 -8.60
C TYR A 301 4.90 4.75 -7.23
N ASN A 302 4.17 5.85 -7.08
CA ASN A 302 3.81 6.36 -5.77
C ASN A 302 2.45 5.74 -5.44
N PRO A 303 2.44 4.53 -4.88
CA PRO A 303 1.19 3.96 -4.44
C PRO A 303 0.71 4.94 -3.35
N TYR A 304 -0.54 5.34 -3.27
CA TYR A 304 -1.59 4.47 -2.81
C TYR A 304 -2.85 5.33 -2.78
N CYS A 305 -3.83 4.94 -3.59
CA CYS A 305 -5.20 5.34 -3.38
C CYS A 305 -6.01 4.06 -3.15
N ALA A 306 -7.26 4.22 -2.72
CA ALA A 306 -8.18 3.14 -2.48
C ALA A 306 -9.31 3.16 -3.50
N ALA A 307 -9.78 1.97 -3.84
CA ALA A 307 -10.78 1.71 -4.85
C ALA A 307 -11.83 0.74 -4.32
N ASP A 308 -13.07 0.89 -4.77
CA ASP A 308 -14.10 -0.13 -4.66
C ASP A 308 -14.10 -0.99 -5.93
N LEU A 309 -14.07 -2.30 -5.74
CA LEU A 309 -14.38 -3.26 -6.80
C LEU A 309 -15.42 -4.25 -6.25
N HIS A 310 -16.66 -4.12 -6.69
CA HIS A 310 -17.81 -4.92 -6.24
C HIS A 310 -17.97 -4.98 -4.70
N GLY A 311 -17.76 -3.86 -4.00
CA GLY A 311 -17.88 -3.80 -2.54
C GLY A 311 -16.62 -4.23 -1.77
N HIS A 312 -15.55 -4.57 -2.47
CA HIS A 312 -14.26 -4.91 -1.88
C HIS A 312 -13.25 -3.78 -2.08
N ILE A 313 -12.53 -3.40 -1.01
CA ILE A 313 -11.46 -2.39 -1.07
C ILE A 313 -10.21 -2.95 -1.72
N PHE A 314 -9.63 -2.22 -2.67
CA PHE A 314 -8.30 -2.51 -3.20
C PHE A 314 -7.45 -1.26 -3.23
N TRP A 315 -6.14 -1.45 -3.15
CA TRP A 315 -5.21 -0.36 -3.40
C TRP A 315 -4.87 -0.26 -4.89
N ILE A 316 -4.63 0.97 -5.32
CA ILE A 316 -4.31 1.33 -6.70
C ILE A 316 -3.27 2.45 -6.70
N THR A 317 -2.74 2.80 -7.87
CA THR A 317 -2.09 4.10 -8.07
C THR A 317 -3.11 5.24 -7.90
N CYS A 318 -2.67 6.39 -7.38
CA CYS A 318 -3.50 7.61 -7.37
C CYS A 318 -3.64 8.27 -8.75
N THR A 319 -2.86 7.85 -9.75
CA THR A 319 -2.93 8.33 -11.14
C THR A 319 -3.21 7.19 -12.13
N PRO A 320 -4.34 6.47 -12.01
CA PRO A 320 -4.64 5.29 -12.82
C PRO A 320 -4.60 5.57 -14.33
N LEU A 321 -5.09 6.74 -14.78
CA LEU A 321 -5.05 7.11 -16.19
C LEU A 321 -3.62 7.22 -16.75
N GLU A 322 -2.67 7.73 -15.97
CA GLU A 322 -1.28 7.87 -16.41
C GLU A 322 -0.63 6.49 -16.56
N MET A 323 -0.83 5.60 -15.58
CA MET A 323 -0.35 4.23 -15.63
C MET A 323 -0.93 3.48 -16.83
N LEU A 324 -2.24 3.56 -17.04
CA LEU A 324 -2.91 2.85 -18.13
C LEU A 324 -2.54 3.40 -19.50
N LYS A 325 -2.34 4.71 -19.65
CA LYS A 325 -1.79 5.28 -20.89
C LYS A 325 -0.36 4.84 -21.16
N HIS A 326 0.45 4.67 -20.12
CA HIS A 326 1.82 4.17 -20.25
C HIS A 326 1.83 2.70 -20.70
N GLU A 327 0.96 1.87 -20.11
CA GLU A 327 0.89 0.44 -20.39
C GLU A 327 0.17 0.10 -21.70
N TYR A 328 -1.02 0.68 -21.94
CA TYR A 328 -1.90 0.34 -23.06
C TYR A 328 -1.93 1.39 -24.19
N GLY A 329 -1.22 2.51 -24.01
CA GLY A 329 -1.14 3.57 -25.01
C GLY A 329 -2.38 4.48 -25.05
N LYS A 330 -2.46 5.31 -26.11
CA LYS A 330 -3.52 6.34 -26.25
C LYS A 330 -4.93 5.78 -26.33
N LEU A 331 -5.07 4.52 -26.73
CA LEU A 331 -6.33 3.84 -27.01
C LEU A 331 -6.71 2.84 -25.90
N TRP A 332 -6.16 2.99 -24.69
CA TRP A 332 -6.42 2.14 -23.51
C TRP A 332 -7.93 1.93 -23.21
N TYR A 333 -8.78 2.87 -23.60
CA TYR A 333 -10.22 2.82 -23.39
C TYR A 333 -10.96 1.92 -24.40
N MET A 334 -10.30 1.43 -25.44
CA MET A 334 -10.89 0.51 -26.42
C MET A 334 -10.79 -0.94 -25.97
N ASP A 335 -11.69 -1.78 -26.48
CA ASP A 335 -11.62 -3.21 -26.24
C ASP A 335 -10.39 -3.84 -26.92
N HIS A 336 -9.69 -4.69 -26.17
CA HIS A 336 -8.58 -5.47 -26.67
C HIS A 336 -8.88 -6.95 -26.39
N PRO A 337 -9.39 -7.70 -27.39
CA PRO A 337 -9.79 -9.08 -27.16
C PRO A 337 -8.63 -9.92 -26.63
N THR A 338 -8.85 -10.63 -25.53
CA THR A 338 -7.83 -11.49 -24.89
C THR A 338 -7.26 -12.52 -25.87
N SER A 339 -8.07 -13.01 -26.82
CA SER A 339 -7.64 -13.95 -27.87
C SER A 339 -6.59 -13.39 -28.84
N LYS A 340 -6.42 -12.06 -28.88
CA LYS A 340 -5.43 -11.34 -29.70
C LYS A 340 -4.34 -10.68 -28.85
N TYR A 341 -4.39 -10.84 -27.52
CA TYR A 341 -3.44 -10.24 -26.61
C TYR A 341 -2.22 -11.14 -26.39
N SER A 342 -1.03 -10.55 -26.48
CA SER A 342 0.25 -11.19 -26.16
C SER A 342 0.87 -10.43 -24.99
N TRP A 343 0.95 -11.06 -23.82
CA TRP A 343 1.53 -10.47 -22.62
C TRP A 343 2.94 -9.89 -22.88
N SER A 344 3.74 -10.55 -23.72
CA SER A 344 5.13 -10.19 -24.00
C SER A 344 5.35 -9.09 -25.04
N SER A 345 4.29 -8.63 -25.74
CA SER A 345 4.44 -7.71 -26.87
C SER A 345 3.27 -6.76 -27.16
N SER A 346 2.09 -6.99 -26.57
CA SER A 346 0.91 -6.15 -26.83
C SER A 346 0.92 -4.85 -26.04
N SER A 347 1.45 -4.85 -24.81
CA SER A 347 1.58 -3.65 -24.00
C SER A 347 2.73 -2.78 -24.49
N PHE A 348 2.60 -1.45 -24.39
CA PHE A 348 3.60 -0.48 -24.84
C PHE A 348 4.79 -0.37 -23.91
N ASN A 349 4.65 -0.84 -22.67
CA ASN A 349 5.66 -0.72 -21.62
C ASN A 349 6.51 -1.97 -21.42
N VAL A 350 6.33 -3.02 -22.24
CA VAL A 350 7.10 -4.26 -22.16
C VAL A 350 8.32 -4.24 -23.07
N LYS A 351 9.46 -4.70 -22.55
CA LYS A 351 10.67 -4.94 -23.33
C LYS A 351 11.33 -6.24 -22.92
N ARG A 352 11.98 -6.91 -23.87
CA ARG A 352 12.88 -8.04 -23.56
C ARG A 352 14.05 -7.51 -22.71
N ASN A 353 14.36 -8.21 -21.62
CA ASN A 353 15.35 -7.80 -20.63
C ASN A 353 16.29 -8.95 -20.24
N GLY A 354 16.92 -9.54 -21.26
CA GLY A 354 17.86 -10.65 -21.08
C GLY A 354 17.22 -12.03 -21.14
N LYS A 355 17.97 -13.02 -20.66
CA LYS A 355 17.63 -14.44 -20.71
C LYS A 355 18.29 -15.18 -19.55
N TRP A 356 17.55 -16.03 -18.87
CA TRP A 356 18.10 -16.94 -17.86
C TRP A 356 19.02 -17.97 -18.50
N LYS A 357 20.10 -18.34 -17.80
CA LYS A 357 20.93 -19.47 -18.21
C LYS A 357 20.16 -20.78 -18.02
N LYS A 358 20.50 -21.79 -18.81
CA LYS A 358 19.81 -23.10 -18.76
C LYS A 358 19.90 -23.72 -17.36
N GLU A 359 21.01 -23.53 -16.67
CA GLU A 359 21.27 -24.05 -15.33
C GLU A 359 20.41 -23.37 -14.26
N GLU A 360 19.99 -22.12 -14.49
CA GLU A 360 19.15 -21.34 -13.57
C GLU A 360 17.67 -21.65 -13.72
N MET A 361 17.23 -22.16 -14.88
CA MET A 361 15.81 -22.38 -15.20
C MET A 361 15.07 -23.25 -14.18
N LYS A 362 15.76 -24.24 -13.59
CA LYS A 362 15.18 -25.13 -12.58
C LYS A 362 14.80 -24.39 -11.28
N ASP A 363 15.43 -23.25 -11.00
CA ASP A 363 15.25 -22.48 -9.77
C ASP A 363 14.34 -21.27 -9.98
N VAL A 364 14.27 -20.75 -11.21
CA VAL A 364 13.56 -19.50 -11.57
C VAL A 364 12.34 -19.71 -12.45
N TYR A 365 12.04 -20.93 -12.90
CA TYR A 365 10.85 -21.26 -13.69
C TYR A 365 10.17 -22.50 -13.12
N ILE A 366 9.44 -22.35 -12.01
CA ILE A 366 8.86 -23.46 -11.27
C ILE A 366 7.36 -23.54 -11.57
N ILE A 367 6.90 -24.75 -11.93
CA ILE A 367 5.49 -25.10 -12.10
C ILE A 367 5.13 -26.15 -11.03
N PHE A 368 4.01 -25.98 -10.35
CA PHE A 368 3.57 -26.80 -9.21
C PHE A 368 2.42 -27.77 -9.55
#